data_AF-A0A941Y035-F1
#
_entry.id   AF-A0A941Y035-F1
#
_cell.length_a   1.000
_cell.length_b   1.000
_cell.length_c   1.000
_cell.angle_alpha   90.00
_cell.angle_beta   90.00
_cell.angle_gamma   90.00
#
_symmetry.space_group_name_H-M   'P 1'
#
loop_
_entity.id
_entity.type
_entity.pdbx_description
1 polymer ?
#
loop_
_entity_poly.entity_id
_entity_poly.type
_entity_poly.pdbx_seq_one_letter_code
_entity_poly.pdbx_strand_id
1 'polypeptide(L)'
;MIDEFIEYLDAQVGRSLYVWGAQGQTEITEKWIRSRETSEANVQRVVAFWKELQAKGISPIAAYDCSGLIMHYLQDMTGFYKNDLSAAGLYRNCAPVRRSALEKGDLVFRDNGSKVHHVGVYLGDGTAIEAQGRDAGVTRRTLDAGGKGYWNRYGRLPLPDAPPVEEPDTVGAYFATVGGGSVNVRSGRGAAHPVLGIAHAGERLLAMPAEAGWCEVAAAIRGTLTKGYMAERYVRREG
;
A
#
# COMPACT_ATOMS: atom_id res chain seq x y z
N MET A 1 6.15 13.99 -12.97
CA MET A 1 5.59 12.64 -13.20
C MET A 1 4.31 12.42 -12.42
N ILE A 2 4.22 12.70 -11.11
CA ILE A 2 2.97 12.53 -10.35
C ILE A 2 1.84 13.40 -10.92
N ASP A 3 2.08 14.66 -11.26
CA ASP A 3 1.02 15.52 -11.79
C ASP A 3 0.46 15.01 -13.14
N GLU A 4 1.35 14.64 -14.06
CA GLU A 4 0.98 14.03 -15.35
C GLU A 4 0.26 12.69 -15.18
N PHE A 5 0.69 11.89 -14.19
CA PHE A 5 0.02 10.63 -13.85
C PHE A 5 -1.42 10.89 -13.39
N ILE A 6 -1.60 11.88 -12.52
CA ILE A 6 -2.92 12.25 -12.00
C ILE A 6 -3.80 12.84 -13.10
N GLU A 7 -3.25 13.69 -13.97
CA GLU A 7 -3.96 14.22 -15.13
C GLU A 7 -4.43 13.10 -16.07
N TYR A 8 -3.57 12.12 -16.33
CA TYR A 8 -3.92 10.92 -17.10
C TYR A 8 -5.08 10.15 -16.45
N LEU A 9 -5.05 9.94 -15.14
CA LEU A 9 -6.10 9.22 -14.40
C LEU A 9 -7.43 9.99 -14.42
N ASP A 10 -7.39 11.30 -14.15
CA ASP A 10 -8.57 12.17 -14.18
C ASP A 10 -9.22 12.15 -15.57
N ALA A 11 -8.42 12.12 -16.64
CA ALA A 11 -8.92 12.02 -18.01
C ALA A 11 -9.71 10.72 -18.30
N GLN A 12 -9.55 9.67 -17.48
CA GLN A 12 -10.29 8.40 -17.63
C GLN A 12 -11.63 8.37 -16.87
N VAL A 13 -11.82 9.28 -15.91
CA VAL A 13 -12.98 9.27 -15.01
C VAL A 13 -14.29 9.43 -15.78
N GLY A 14 -15.24 8.52 -15.53
CA GLY A 14 -16.58 8.56 -16.12
C GLY A 14 -16.66 8.25 -17.61
N ARG A 15 -15.53 7.85 -18.24
CA ARG A 15 -15.47 7.56 -19.68
C ARG A 15 -14.83 6.22 -20.05
N SER A 16 -14.18 5.57 -19.10
CA SER A 16 -13.42 4.34 -19.34
C SER A 16 -14.03 3.16 -18.59
N LEU A 17 -13.99 1.98 -19.20
CA LEU A 17 -14.57 0.74 -18.69
C LEU A 17 -13.67 0.06 -17.67
N TYR A 18 -14.31 -0.77 -16.83
CA TYR A 18 -13.62 -1.83 -16.12
C TYR A 18 -13.80 -3.14 -16.90
N VAL A 19 -12.69 -3.77 -17.31
CA VAL A 19 -12.69 -5.13 -17.87
C VAL A 19 -11.50 -5.90 -17.31
N TRP A 20 -11.71 -7.14 -16.88
CA TRP A 20 -10.65 -7.96 -16.26
C TRP A 20 -9.41 -8.12 -17.16
N GLY A 21 -8.22 -7.81 -16.65
CA GLY A 21 -6.95 -7.92 -17.38
C GLY A 21 -6.77 -6.88 -18.49
N ALA A 22 -7.55 -5.80 -18.49
CA ALA A 22 -7.42 -4.72 -19.45
C ALA A 22 -6.42 -3.66 -18.97
N GLN A 23 -5.71 -3.06 -19.92
CA GLN A 23 -4.64 -2.08 -19.72
C GLN A 23 -4.63 -1.10 -20.90
N GLY A 24 -5.70 -0.32 -21.05
CA GLY A 24 -5.79 0.75 -22.05
C GLY A 24 -6.25 0.33 -23.45
N GLN A 25 -6.81 -0.87 -23.61
CA GLN A 25 -7.37 -1.27 -24.91
C GLN A 25 -8.55 -0.36 -25.29
N THR A 26 -8.63 0.02 -26.57
CA THR A 26 -9.69 0.89 -27.13
C THR A 26 -10.52 0.22 -28.22
N GLU A 27 -10.01 -0.85 -28.84
CA GLU A 27 -10.75 -1.68 -29.81
C GLU A 27 -11.70 -2.65 -29.09
N ILE A 28 -12.71 -2.10 -28.43
CA ILE A 28 -13.64 -2.86 -27.60
C ILE A 28 -14.73 -3.50 -28.46
N THR A 29 -14.89 -4.82 -28.32
CA THR A 29 -16.01 -5.57 -28.88
C THR A 29 -16.65 -6.45 -27.81
N GLU A 30 -17.92 -6.79 -27.96
CA GLU A 30 -18.57 -7.74 -27.03
C GLU A 30 -17.85 -9.10 -26.99
N LYS A 31 -17.35 -9.57 -28.14
CA LYS A 31 -16.54 -10.80 -28.23
C LYS A 31 -15.29 -10.70 -27.36
N TRP A 32 -14.60 -9.56 -27.40
CA TRP A 32 -13.41 -9.32 -26.59
C TRP A 32 -13.76 -9.25 -25.09
N ILE A 33 -14.82 -8.52 -24.71
CA ILE A 33 -15.31 -8.47 -23.32
C ILE A 33 -15.59 -9.88 -22.80
N ARG A 34 -16.30 -10.69 -23.60
CA ARG A 34 -16.64 -12.08 -23.28
C ARG A 34 -15.42 -12.98 -23.11
N SER A 35 -14.35 -12.73 -23.85
CA SER A 35 -13.08 -13.49 -23.68
C SER A 35 -12.28 -13.09 -22.44
N ARG A 36 -12.59 -11.94 -21.82
CA ARG A 36 -11.87 -11.43 -20.64
C ARG A 36 -12.59 -11.74 -19.34
N GLU A 37 -13.91 -11.65 -19.32
CA GLU A 37 -14.70 -11.80 -18.11
C GLU A 37 -14.94 -13.27 -17.73
N THR A 38 -15.13 -13.50 -16.43
CA THR A 38 -15.20 -14.85 -15.85
C THR A 38 -16.63 -15.42 -15.76
N SER A 39 -17.65 -14.62 -16.08
CA SER A 39 -19.05 -15.05 -16.04
C SER A 39 -19.92 -14.21 -16.97
N GLU A 40 -21.05 -14.79 -17.40
CA GLU A 40 -22.02 -14.06 -18.22
C GLU A 40 -22.56 -12.81 -17.51
N ALA A 41 -22.82 -12.90 -16.20
CA ALA A 41 -23.29 -11.77 -15.42
C ALA A 41 -22.30 -10.59 -15.46
N ASN A 42 -20.98 -10.87 -15.41
CA ASN A 42 -19.97 -9.83 -15.54
C ASN A 42 -19.93 -9.25 -16.96
N VAL A 43 -20.04 -10.09 -18.00
CA VAL A 43 -20.13 -9.62 -19.40
C VAL A 43 -21.29 -8.65 -19.56
N GLN A 44 -22.48 -9.01 -19.07
CA GLN A 44 -23.67 -8.16 -19.21
C GLN A 44 -23.51 -6.82 -18.50
N ARG A 45 -22.87 -6.79 -17.32
CA ARG A 45 -22.57 -5.53 -16.61
C ARG A 45 -21.65 -4.62 -17.40
N VAL A 46 -20.54 -5.16 -17.94
CA VAL A 46 -19.63 -4.37 -18.78
C VAL A 46 -20.34 -3.88 -20.04
N VAL A 47 -21.07 -4.76 -20.74
CA VAL A 47 -21.76 -4.42 -21.99
C VAL A 47 -22.84 -3.36 -21.76
N ALA A 48 -23.59 -3.44 -20.67
CA ALA A 48 -24.58 -2.44 -20.31
C ALA A 48 -23.93 -1.06 -20.12
N PHE A 49 -22.87 -0.99 -19.31
CA PHE A 49 -22.16 0.27 -19.09
C PHE A 49 -21.46 0.78 -20.35
N TRP A 50 -20.89 -0.10 -21.16
CA TRP A 50 -20.29 0.25 -22.46
C TRP A 50 -21.29 0.89 -23.41
N LYS A 51 -22.49 0.30 -23.54
CA LYS A 51 -23.57 0.87 -24.36
C LYS A 51 -24.05 2.22 -23.81
N GLU A 52 -24.08 2.39 -22.49
CA GLU A 52 -24.40 3.68 -21.88
C GLU A 52 -23.38 4.77 -22.26
N LEU A 53 -22.08 4.47 -22.17
CA LEU A 53 -21.02 5.41 -22.58
C LEU A 53 -21.12 5.74 -24.08
N GLN A 54 -21.39 4.75 -24.93
CA GLN A 54 -21.61 4.97 -26.36
C GLN A 54 -22.83 5.87 -26.63
N ALA A 55 -23.94 5.65 -25.92
CA ALA A 55 -25.14 6.49 -26.03
C ALA A 55 -24.89 7.94 -25.59
N LYS A 56 -23.94 8.16 -24.67
CA LYS A 56 -23.45 9.51 -24.30
C LYS A 56 -22.49 10.13 -25.32
N GLY A 57 -22.19 9.44 -26.42
CA GLY A 57 -21.28 9.92 -27.46
C GLY A 57 -19.80 9.83 -27.08
N ILE A 58 -19.45 9.05 -26.05
CA ILE A 58 -18.07 8.91 -25.62
C ILE A 58 -17.32 8.02 -26.62
N SER A 59 -16.29 8.59 -27.24
CA SER A 59 -15.36 7.90 -28.14
C SER A 59 -14.00 8.61 -28.15
N PRO A 60 -12.87 7.89 -28.17
CA PRO A 60 -12.76 6.46 -27.88
C PRO A 60 -13.13 6.15 -26.41
N ILE A 61 -13.47 4.88 -26.15
CA ILE A 61 -13.66 4.30 -24.81
C ILE A 61 -12.50 3.35 -24.56
N ALA A 62 -11.73 3.61 -23.49
CA ALA A 62 -10.66 2.71 -23.05
C ALA A 62 -11.16 1.74 -21.98
N ALA A 63 -10.52 0.58 -21.85
CA ALA A 63 -10.79 -0.40 -20.80
C ALA A 63 -9.57 -0.67 -19.92
N TYR A 64 -9.80 -0.80 -18.62
CA TYR A 64 -8.77 -1.06 -17.62
C TYR A 64 -9.26 -2.07 -16.59
N ASP A 65 -8.36 -2.77 -15.91
CA ASP A 65 -8.62 -3.26 -14.56
C ASP A 65 -7.95 -2.35 -13.50
N CYS A 66 -8.07 -2.70 -12.23
CA CYS A 66 -7.55 -1.86 -11.14
C CYS A 66 -6.06 -1.55 -11.26
N SER A 67 -5.22 -2.55 -11.53
CA SER A 67 -3.79 -2.38 -11.74
C SER A 67 -3.49 -1.86 -13.13
N GLY A 68 -4.21 -2.32 -14.15
CA GLY A 68 -4.01 -1.94 -15.55
C GLY A 68 -4.24 -0.45 -15.79
N LEU A 69 -5.11 0.23 -15.03
CA LEU A 69 -5.24 1.69 -15.08
C LEU A 69 -3.92 2.39 -14.73
N ILE A 70 -3.24 1.91 -13.69
CA ILE A 70 -1.97 2.45 -13.19
C ILE A 70 -0.82 2.02 -14.10
N MET A 71 -0.78 0.72 -14.46
CA MET A 71 0.27 0.13 -15.26
C MET A 71 0.28 0.65 -16.68
N HIS A 72 -0.86 1.01 -17.28
CA HIS A 72 -0.85 1.63 -18.60
C HIS A 72 0.01 2.91 -18.62
N TYR A 73 -0.11 3.76 -17.59
CA TYR A 73 0.72 4.96 -17.51
C TYR A 73 2.18 4.62 -17.14
N LEU A 74 2.39 3.83 -16.09
CA LEU A 74 3.75 3.55 -15.57
C LEU A 74 4.58 2.61 -16.44
N GLN A 75 3.95 1.74 -17.22
CA GLN A 75 4.62 0.82 -18.14
C GLN A 75 4.54 1.33 -19.57
N ASP A 76 3.33 1.47 -20.11
CA ASP A 76 3.16 1.66 -21.56
C ASP A 76 3.48 3.09 -22.01
N MET A 77 3.12 4.09 -21.21
CA MET A 77 3.35 5.50 -21.56
C MET A 77 4.73 6.01 -21.14
N THR A 78 5.22 5.63 -19.97
CA THR A 78 6.46 6.18 -19.39
C THR A 78 7.65 5.22 -19.40
N GLY A 79 7.42 3.91 -19.53
CA GLY A 79 8.48 2.90 -19.43
C GLY A 79 9.13 2.78 -18.06
N PHE A 80 8.54 3.36 -17.00
CA PHE A 80 9.06 3.29 -15.63
C PHE A 80 9.13 1.83 -15.14
N TYR A 81 8.08 1.05 -15.41
CA TYR A 81 8.10 -0.40 -15.26
C TYR A 81 8.33 -1.10 -16.58
N LYS A 82 9.13 -2.17 -16.57
CA LYS A 82 9.38 -3.03 -17.74
C LYS A 82 8.31 -4.10 -17.94
N ASN A 83 7.66 -4.53 -16.86
CA ASN A 83 6.70 -5.62 -16.84
C ASN A 83 5.44 -5.18 -16.10
N ASP A 84 4.32 -5.79 -16.45
CA ASP A 84 3.04 -5.59 -15.77
C ASP A 84 3.10 -6.08 -14.32
N LEU A 85 2.35 -5.42 -13.44
CA LEU A 85 2.24 -5.70 -12.02
C LEU A 85 0.76 -5.71 -11.60
N SER A 86 0.34 -6.80 -10.97
CA SER A 86 -0.96 -6.85 -10.29
C SER A 86 -1.02 -5.87 -9.11
N ALA A 87 -2.22 -5.62 -8.56
CA ALA A 87 -2.39 -4.82 -7.33
C ALA A 87 -1.45 -5.27 -6.18
N ALA A 88 -1.26 -6.58 -5.99
CA ALA A 88 -0.31 -7.11 -5.01
C ALA A 88 1.15 -6.86 -5.41
N GLY A 89 1.47 -6.89 -6.70
CA GLY A 89 2.78 -6.53 -7.23
C GLY A 89 3.11 -5.07 -6.96
N LEU A 90 2.19 -4.15 -7.30
CA LEU A 90 2.30 -2.72 -7.00
C LEU A 90 2.51 -2.49 -5.51
N TYR A 91 1.71 -3.13 -4.65
CA TYR A 91 1.85 -3.00 -3.20
C TYR A 91 3.24 -3.42 -2.69
N ARG A 92 3.80 -4.53 -3.20
CA ARG A 92 5.16 -4.97 -2.83
C ARG A 92 6.27 -4.03 -3.29
N ASN A 93 6.01 -3.19 -4.29
CA ASN A 93 6.95 -2.19 -4.80
C ASN A 93 6.79 -0.83 -4.12
N CYS A 94 5.80 -0.68 -3.22
CA CYS A 94 5.60 0.54 -2.47
C CYS A 94 6.38 0.53 -1.15
N ALA A 95 6.85 1.71 -0.74
CA ALA A 95 7.14 1.96 0.66
C ALA A 95 5.81 2.11 1.44
N PRO A 96 5.63 1.48 2.62
CA PRO A 96 4.37 1.57 3.37
C PRO A 96 4.09 2.99 3.86
N VAL A 97 2.84 3.44 3.74
CA VAL A 97 2.39 4.77 4.18
C VAL A 97 1.25 4.63 5.19
N ARG A 98 1.18 5.54 6.17
CA ARG A 98 0.00 5.65 7.06
C ARG A 98 -1.07 6.47 6.38
N ARG A 99 -2.36 6.17 6.65
CA ARG A 99 -3.48 6.95 6.09
C ARG A 99 -3.35 8.46 6.32
N SER A 100 -2.86 8.87 7.49
CA SER A 100 -2.67 10.28 7.86
C SER A 100 -1.50 10.96 7.13
N ALA A 101 -0.58 10.20 6.56
CA ALA A 101 0.59 10.67 5.81
C ALA A 101 0.43 10.46 4.30
N LEU A 102 -0.80 10.19 3.83
CA LEU A 102 -1.10 10.04 2.42
C LEU A 102 -0.83 11.35 1.68
N GLU A 103 -0.09 11.24 0.58
CA GLU A 103 0.21 12.33 -0.34
C GLU A 103 -0.26 11.99 -1.74
N LYS A 104 -0.56 13.02 -2.54
CA LYS A 104 -1.01 12.88 -3.92
C LYS A 104 -0.06 11.96 -4.69
N GLY A 105 -0.62 10.96 -5.38
CA GLY A 105 0.13 9.93 -6.09
C GLY A 105 0.37 8.64 -5.30
N ASP A 106 0.12 8.64 -3.98
CA ASP A 106 0.15 7.41 -3.19
C ASP A 106 -0.90 6.41 -3.64
N LEU A 107 -0.57 5.13 -3.55
CA LEU A 107 -1.48 4.05 -3.86
C LEU A 107 -2.28 3.64 -2.63
N VAL A 108 -3.59 3.48 -2.82
CA VAL A 108 -4.51 2.98 -1.81
C VAL A 108 -4.98 1.59 -2.22
N PHE A 109 -5.05 0.67 -1.26
CA PHE A 109 -5.23 -0.75 -1.55
C PHE A 109 -6.32 -1.37 -0.68
N ARG A 110 -6.94 -2.42 -1.23
CA ARG A 110 -7.86 -3.29 -0.50
C ARG A 110 -7.23 -4.66 -0.31
N ASP A 111 -7.11 -5.04 0.95
CA ASP A 111 -6.61 -6.32 1.43
C ASP A 111 -7.74 -7.05 2.16
N ASN A 112 -7.90 -8.35 1.90
CA ASN A 112 -8.89 -9.19 2.56
C ASN A 112 -8.29 -10.07 3.67
N GLY A 113 -7.05 -9.78 4.09
CA GLY A 113 -6.29 -10.56 5.07
C GLY A 113 -5.48 -11.70 4.46
N SER A 114 -5.76 -12.08 3.21
CA SER A 114 -5.00 -13.08 2.46
C SER A 114 -4.17 -12.46 1.33
N LYS A 115 -4.71 -11.44 0.66
CA LYS A 115 -4.05 -10.75 -0.44
C LYS A 115 -4.63 -9.36 -0.67
N VAL A 116 -3.74 -8.46 -1.10
CA VAL A 116 -4.12 -7.25 -1.81
C VAL A 116 -4.74 -7.65 -3.14
N HIS A 117 -5.98 -7.23 -3.37
CA HIS A 117 -6.78 -7.64 -4.54
C HIS A 117 -7.31 -6.45 -5.34
N HIS A 118 -7.11 -5.23 -4.85
CA HIS A 118 -7.55 -4.02 -5.54
C HIS A 118 -6.64 -2.84 -5.19
N VAL A 119 -6.53 -1.90 -6.11
CA VAL A 119 -5.71 -0.69 -5.99
C VAL A 119 -6.42 0.52 -6.60
N GLY A 120 -6.14 1.70 -6.05
CA GLY A 120 -6.46 3.01 -6.60
C GLY A 120 -5.34 3.99 -6.28
N VAL A 121 -5.50 5.24 -6.73
CA VAL A 121 -4.51 6.31 -6.56
C VAL A 121 -5.13 7.45 -5.78
N TYR A 122 -4.47 7.86 -4.70
CA TYR A 122 -4.86 8.99 -3.87
C TYR A 122 -4.54 10.31 -4.57
N LEU A 123 -5.49 11.24 -4.55
CA LEU A 123 -5.38 12.50 -5.29
C LEU A 123 -4.99 13.70 -4.40
N GLY A 124 -4.80 13.46 -3.10
CA GLY A 124 -4.96 14.50 -2.09
C GLY A 124 -6.39 14.51 -1.57
N ASP A 125 -6.73 15.51 -0.75
CA ASP A 125 -8.09 15.90 -0.35
C ASP A 125 -9.06 14.82 0.19
N GLY A 126 -8.55 13.65 0.56
CA GLY A 126 -9.40 12.53 0.99
C GLY A 126 -10.09 11.79 -0.17
N THR A 127 -9.67 11.97 -1.43
CA THR A 127 -10.24 11.27 -2.59
C THR A 127 -9.23 10.37 -3.32
N ALA A 128 -9.76 9.38 -4.03
CA ALA A 128 -8.99 8.47 -4.86
C ALA A 128 -9.68 8.20 -6.20
N ILE A 129 -8.87 7.92 -7.23
CA ILE A 129 -9.33 7.32 -8.49
C ILE A 129 -9.04 5.82 -8.50
N GLU A 130 -10.00 5.05 -8.99
CA GLU A 130 -9.85 3.61 -9.22
C GLU A 130 -10.62 3.20 -10.47
N ALA A 131 -10.16 2.14 -11.14
CA ALA A 131 -11.06 1.34 -11.96
C ALA A 131 -11.95 0.54 -11.00
N GLN A 132 -13.10 1.09 -10.65
CA GLN A 132 -13.97 0.65 -9.55
C GLN A 132 -14.59 -0.73 -9.80
N GLY A 133 -15.07 -0.98 -11.01
CA GLY A 133 -15.76 -2.21 -11.35
C GLY A 133 -16.65 -2.09 -12.58
N ARG A 134 -17.25 -3.22 -12.99
CA ARG A 134 -17.93 -3.36 -14.29
C ARG A 134 -19.06 -2.36 -14.54
N ASP A 135 -19.78 -1.96 -13.48
CA ASP A 135 -20.95 -1.07 -13.61
C ASP A 135 -20.61 0.42 -13.67
N ALA A 136 -19.35 0.78 -13.42
CA ALA A 136 -18.97 2.18 -13.22
C ALA A 136 -17.66 2.57 -13.92
N GLY A 137 -16.81 1.59 -14.25
CA GLY A 137 -15.53 1.83 -14.88
C GLY A 137 -14.57 2.59 -13.98
N VAL A 138 -13.92 3.64 -14.51
CA VAL A 138 -13.01 4.49 -13.74
C VAL A 138 -13.79 5.61 -13.05
N THR A 139 -13.67 5.71 -11.74
CA THR A 139 -14.37 6.72 -10.93
C THR A 139 -13.46 7.41 -9.92
N ARG A 140 -13.85 8.63 -9.54
CA ARG A 140 -13.26 9.41 -8.43
C ARG A 140 -14.21 9.39 -7.26
N ARG A 141 -13.75 8.99 -6.08
CA ARG A 141 -14.57 8.92 -4.87
C ARG A 141 -13.78 9.26 -3.61
N THR A 142 -14.47 9.68 -2.56
CA THR A 142 -13.87 9.83 -1.23
C THR A 142 -13.36 8.49 -0.71
N LEU A 143 -12.28 8.48 0.08
CA LEU A 143 -11.73 7.24 0.66
C LEU A 143 -12.76 6.45 1.49
N ASP A 144 -13.75 7.12 2.07
CA ASP A 144 -14.78 6.51 2.91
C ASP A 144 -16.08 6.19 2.16
N ALA A 145 -16.12 6.32 0.82
CA ALA A 145 -17.34 6.08 0.03
C ALA A 145 -17.86 4.63 0.16
N GLY A 146 -16.98 3.67 0.43
CA GLY A 146 -17.33 2.28 0.74
C GLY A 146 -17.30 1.94 2.23
N GLY A 147 -17.23 2.95 3.11
CA GLY A 147 -17.01 2.81 4.55
C GLY A 147 -15.54 2.95 4.97
N LYS A 148 -15.30 3.22 6.26
CA LYS A 148 -13.96 3.54 6.82
C LYS A 148 -12.88 2.47 6.62
N GLY A 149 -13.28 1.22 6.37
CA GLY A 149 -12.39 0.09 6.11
C GLY A 149 -12.24 -0.29 4.64
N TYR A 150 -12.87 0.47 3.72
CA TYR A 150 -12.87 0.16 2.30
C TYR A 150 -11.45 0.14 1.74
N TRP A 151 -10.69 1.21 1.96
CA TRP A 151 -9.23 1.25 1.78
C TRP A 151 -8.56 0.95 3.11
N ASN A 152 -7.68 -0.05 3.14
CA ASN A 152 -7.11 -0.57 4.40
C ASN A 152 -5.60 -0.84 4.35
N ARG A 153 -4.95 -0.49 3.24
CA ARG A 153 -3.50 -0.51 3.02
C ARG A 153 -3.13 0.67 2.14
N TYR A 154 -1.93 1.22 2.33
CA TYR A 154 -1.46 2.42 1.64
C TYR A 154 0.03 2.30 1.37
N GLY A 155 0.50 2.83 0.24
CA GLY A 155 1.91 2.80 -0.08
C GLY A 155 2.32 3.81 -1.15
N ARG A 156 3.56 4.27 -1.07
CA ARG A 156 4.16 5.20 -2.01
C ARG A 156 5.07 4.47 -2.98
N LEU A 157 4.83 4.66 -4.27
CA LEU A 157 5.76 4.19 -5.29
C LEU A 157 7.01 5.09 -5.30
N PRO A 158 8.19 4.54 -5.61
CA PRO A 158 9.43 5.31 -5.74
C PRO A 158 9.49 6.07 -7.07
N LEU A 159 8.45 6.87 -7.38
CA LEU A 159 8.44 7.71 -8.57
C LEU A 159 9.48 8.83 -8.43
N PRO A 160 10.05 9.36 -9.53
CA PRO A 160 11.15 10.33 -9.49
C PRO A 160 10.85 11.60 -8.69
N ASP A 161 9.59 12.04 -8.67
CA ASP A 161 9.10 13.22 -7.93
C ASP A 161 8.26 12.84 -6.70
N ALA A 162 8.31 11.57 -6.26
CA ALA A 162 7.62 11.15 -5.06
C ALA A 162 8.24 11.77 -3.81
N PRO A 163 7.43 12.35 -2.90
CA PRO A 163 7.91 12.87 -1.63
C PRO A 163 8.50 11.74 -0.79
N PRO A 164 9.54 11.99 0.03
CA PRO A 164 10.09 10.97 0.90
C PRO A 164 8.98 10.41 1.79
N VAL A 165 8.88 9.09 1.91
CA VAL A 165 7.98 8.50 2.90
C VAL A 165 8.56 8.87 4.25
N GLU A 166 7.79 9.62 5.06
CA GLU A 166 8.09 9.77 6.48
C GLU A 166 8.29 8.36 7.02
N GLU A 167 9.52 8.04 7.44
CA GLU A 167 9.77 6.76 8.08
C GLU A 167 8.71 6.61 9.15
N PRO A 168 7.96 5.49 9.15
CA PRO A 168 6.85 5.37 10.08
C PRO A 168 7.45 5.64 11.44
N ASP A 169 6.97 6.69 12.15
CA ASP A 169 7.37 6.90 13.54
C ASP A 169 7.20 5.53 14.17
N THR A 170 8.29 4.85 14.49
CA THR A 170 8.15 3.52 15.04
C THR A 170 7.55 3.82 16.42
N VAL A 171 6.24 3.69 16.57
CA VAL A 171 5.55 3.85 17.86
C VAL A 171 5.19 2.46 18.40
N GLY A 172 5.49 1.40 17.62
CA GLY A 172 5.24 0.02 17.98
C GLY A 172 6.50 -0.72 18.41
N ALA A 173 6.32 -1.66 19.35
CA ALA A 173 7.35 -2.62 19.71
C ALA A 173 7.77 -3.45 18.49
N TYR A 174 9.05 -3.80 18.41
CA TYR A 174 9.62 -4.69 17.40
C TYR A 174 10.36 -5.85 18.08
N PHE A 175 10.42 -7.00 17.40
CA PHE A 175 11.29 -8.10 17.84
C PHE A 175 12.75 -7.72 17.57
N ALA A 176 13.61 -8.04 18.53
CA ALA A 176 15.02 -7.79 18.44
C ALA A 176 15.81 -8.90 19.12
N THR A 177 17.10 -8.95 18.83
CA THR A 177 18.08 -9.78 19.53
C THR A 177 19.06 -8.91 20.31
N VAL A 178 19.57 -9.44 21.41
CA VAL A 178 20.62 -8.78 22.19
C VAL A 178 21.93 -8.83 21.40
N GLY A 179 22.48 -7.66 21.10
CA GLY A 179 23.82 -7.46 20.57
C GLY A 179 24.86 -7.31 21.69
N GLY A 180 26.12 -7.61 21.39
CA GLY A 180 27.19 -7.67 22.41
C GLY A 180 27.25 -9.04 23.11
N GLY A 181 28.06 -9.18 24.16
CA GLY A 181 28.21 -10.46 24.90
C GLY A 181 27.15 -10.65 26.00
N SER A 182 27.21 -9.80 27.02
CA SER A 182 26.26 -9.77 28.14
C SER A 182 25.87 -8.33 28.42
N VAL A 183 24.56 -8.05 28.50
CA VAL A 183 24.02 -6.68 28.52
C VAL A 183 23.06 -6.52 29.69
N ASN A 184 23.24 -5.44 30.45
CA ASN A 184 22.37 -5.13 31.59
C ASN A 184 21.01 -4.60 31.11
N VAL A 185 19.93 -5.21 31.62
CA VAL A 185 18.58 -4.66 31.59
C VAL A 185 18.36 -3.87 32.87
N ARG A 186 18.00 -2.59 32.75
CA ARG A 186 17.93 -1.64 33.87
C ARG A 186 16.51 -1.17 34.15
N SER A 187 16.29 -0.62 35.33
CA SER A 187 14.98 -0.06 35.74
C SER A 187 14.66 1.30 35.12
N GLY A 188 15.63 1.97 34.51
CA GLY A 188 15.46 3.27 33.85
C GLY A 188 16.47 3.52 32.73
N ARG A 189 16.25 4.58 31.96
CA ARG A 189 17.06 5.00 30.81
C ARG A 189 18.38 5.64 31.28
N GLY A 190 19.38 4.82 31.55
CA GLY A 190 20.69 5.33 31.96
C GLY A 190 21.55 4.31 32.71
N ALA A 191 22.87 4.45 32.63
CA ALA A 191 23.81 3.53 33.27
C ALA A 191 23.79 3.59 34.80
N ALA A 192 23.24 4.67 35.39
CA ALA A 192 23.10 4.86 36.83
C ALA A 192 21.91 4.10 37.45
N HIS A 193 20.94 3.66 36.63
CA HIS A 193 19.76 2.96 37.15
C HIS A 193 20.09 1.52 37.59
N PRO A 194 19.41 1.02 38.64
CA PRO A 194 19.55 -0.37 39.10
C PRO A 194 19.39 -1.39 37.98
N VAL A 195 20.26 -2.41 38.00
CA VAL A 195 20.21 -3.55 37.08
C VAL A 195 19.12 -4.51 37.54
N LEU A 196 18.14 -4.75 36.68
CA LEU A 196 17.07 -5.74 36.88
C LEU A 196 17.54 -7.15 36.49
N GLY A 197 18.49 -7.24 35.56
CA GLY A 197 19.11 -8.49 35.18
C GLY A 197 20.05 -8.35 34.00
N ILE A 198 20.53 -9.48 33.49
CA ILE A 198 21.46 -9.55 32.37
C ILE A 198 20.81 -10.38 31.27
N ALA A 199 20.84 -9.87 30.04
CA ALA A 199 20.46 -10.58 28.83
C ALA A 199 21.73 -10.88 28.01
N HIS A 200 21.72 -11.97 27.26
CA HIS A 200 22.90 -12.52 26.59
C HIS A 200 22.77 -12.44 25.06
N ALA A 201 23.92 -12.39 24.39
CA ALA A 201 24.05 -12.35 22.94
C ALA A 201 23.08 -13.31 22.23
N GLY A 202 22.29 -12.80 21.28
CA GLY A 202 21.37 -13.59 20.47
C GLY A 202 20.05 -13.96 21.15
N GLU A 203 19.87 -13.68 22.45
CA GLU A 203 18.55 -13.83 23.08
C GLU A 203 17.54 -12.87 22.44
N ARG A 204 16.32 -13.36 22.25
CA ARG A 204 15.22 -12.59 21.65
C ARG A 204 14.50 -11.78 22.71
N LEU A 205 14.12 -10.56 22.36
CA LEU A 205 13.35 -9.65 23.19
C LEU A 205 12.38 -8.83 22.32
N LEU A 206 11.39 -8.21 22.98
CA LEU A 206 10.62 -7.12 22.39
C LEU A 206 11.25 -5.80 22.80
N ALA A 207 11.39 -4.87 21.87
CA ALA A 207 11.94 -3.54 22.11
C ALA A 207 11.01 -2.45 21.59
N MET A 208 10.87 -1.38 22.35
CA MET A 208 10.38 -0.11 21.85
C MET A 208 11.54 0.65 21.18
N PRO A 209 11.24 1.53 20.23
CA PRO A 209 12.21 2.47 19.67
C PRO A 209 12.93 3.25 20.76
N ALA A 210 14.17 3.60 20.46
CA ALA A 210 15.02 4.24 21.43
C ALA A 210 14.55 5.67 21.74
N GLU A 211 14.60 6.01 23.02
CA GLU A 211 14.40 7.36 23.53
C GLU A 211 15.62 7.72 24.37
N ALA A 212 16.29 8.82 24.03
CA ALA A 212 17.56 9.23 24.64
C ALA A 212 18.66 8.14 24.65
N GLY A 213 18.71 7.30 23.59
CA GLY A 213 19.70 6.23 23.42
C GLY A 213 19.37 4.91 24.15
N TRP A 214 18.15 4.76 24.67
CA TRP A 214 17.70 3.58 25.40
C TRP A 214 16.36 3.07 24.87
N CYS A 215 16.27 1.77 24.65
CA CYS A 215 15.02 1.07 24.32
C CYS A 215 14.36 0.57 25.61
N GLU A 216 13.04 0.75 25.73
CA GLU A 216 12.24 -0.05 26.67
C GLU A 216 12.14 -1.47 26.11
N VAL A 217 12.48 -2.49 26.90
CA VAL A 217 12.54 -3.89 26.46
C VAL A 217 11.76 -4.81 27.38
N ALA A 218 11.23 -5.89 26.82
CA ALA A 218 10.73 -7.04 27.55
C ALA A 218 11.60 -8.26 27.21
N ALA A 219 12.39 -8.72 28.18
CA ALA A 219 13.35 -9.82 28.03
C ALA A 219 13.09 -10.93 29.05
N ALA A 220 13.34 -12.19 28.67
CA ALA A 220 13.26 -13.31 29.61
C ALA A 220 14.56 -13.38 30.43
N ILE A 221 14.48 -13.08 31.72
CA ILE A 221 15.62 -13.08 32.64
C ILE A 221 15.34 -14.10 33.73
N ARG A 222 16.21 -15.12 33.85
CA ARG A 222 16.08 -16.20 34.86
C ARG A 222 14.67 -16.81 34.90
N GLY A 223 14.07 -17.02 33.73
CA GLY A 223 12.72 -17.60 33.61
C GLY A 223 11.56 -16.64 33.87
N THR A 224 11.81 -15.35 34.11
CA THR A 224 10.78 -14.33 34.31
C THR A 224 10.83 -13.27 33.21
N LEU A 225 9.67 -12.91 32.67
CA LEU A 225 9.58 -11.79 31.73
C LEU A 225 9.81 -10.48 32.49
N THR A 226 10.92 -9.81 32.19
CA THR A 226 11.34 -8.58 32.85
C THR A 226 11.19 -7.42 31.89
N LYS A 227 10.39 -6.43 32.29
CA LYS A 227 10.27 -5.14 31.62
C LYS A 227 11.33 -4.19 32.17
N GLY A 228 12.15 -3.61 31.29
CA GLY A 228 13.22 -2.69 31.69
C GLY A 228 13.76 -1.89 30.51
N TYR A 229 14.99 -1.41 30.62
CA TYR A 229 15.64 -0.59 29.61
C TYR A 229 17.02 -1.14 29.24
N MET A 230 17.32 -1.14 27.94
CA MET A 230 18.59 -1.57 27.36
C MET A 230 19.12 -0.48 26.44
N ALA A 231 20.43 -0.24 26.43
CA ALA A 231 21.02 0.76 25.55
C ALA A 231 20.86 0.33 24.07
N GLU A 232 20.45 1.26 23.21
CA GLU A 232 20.02 0.98 21.84
C GLU A 232 21.07 0.24 21.00
N ARG A 233 22.35 0.53 21.22
CA ARG A 233 23.48 -0.12 20.53
C ARG A 233 23.56 -1.64 20.71
N TYR A 234 22.86 -2.17 21.72
CA TYR A 234 22.77 -3.61 22.00
C TYR A 234 21.42 -4.20 21.58
N VAL A 235 20.55 -3.46 20.92
CA VAL A 235 19.23 -3.94 20.47
C VAL A 235 19.26 -4.06 18.96
N ARG A 236 19.38 -5.28 18.45
CA ARG A 236 19.42 -5.56 16.99
C ARG A 236 18.05 -5.97 16.51
N ARG A 237 17.37 -5.08 15.77
CA ARG A 237 16.05 -5.35 15.20
C ARG A 237 16.07 -6.58 14.30
N GLU A 238 15.08 -7.46 14.47
CA GLU A 238 14.81 -8.55 13.53
C GLU A 238 14.09 -7.97 12.29
N GLY A 239 14.55 -8.32 11.10
CA GLY A 239 13.97 -7.92 9.81
C GLY A 239 12.99 -8.95 9.27
#